data_AF-A0A5M9Z0G3-F1
#
_entry.id   AF-A0A5M9Z0G3-F1
#
_cell.length_a   1.000
_cell.length_b   1.000
_cell.length_c   1.000
_cell.angle_alpha   90.00
_cell.angle_beta   90.00
_cell.angle_gamma   90.00
#
_symmetry.space_group_name_H-M   'P 1'
#
loop_
_entity.id
_entity.type
_entity.pdbx_description
1 polymer ?
#
loop_
_entity_poly.entity_id
_entity_poly.type
_entity_poly.pdbx_seq_one_letter_code
_entity_poly.pdbx_strand_id
1 'polypeptide(L)'
;MRNKTLVAFCLIAAMINLTACQSQKQTNNRQTIEKSGVTQKQTPKRLIVKSMSDTEKSSAISIYGSMKYGDAWKTAYSDAKKNRLSISVKNRTGFNWIKKGRGYIYEVTGNGQENNAFYTMKSETVYFYNQKKNLGVASLSEIASYLNEHNQVKSVEKLATKTTLAAEVTSDKYGVKGDDGLALVPTRLWGTWYNYKGKKLVITDHTVNGEEIHHISNSGVAAESLDQTKKWARARIENINGLNCYHVQTLNAQDFGLLYSVQKDNGNTAVVTYSVDTGHYTATYWKSTKIAKEHRNAEFKTLN
;
A
#
# COMPACT_ATOMS: atom_id res chain seq x y z
N MET A 1 3.05 28.39 52.54
CA MET A 1 4.51 28.35 52.81
C MET A 1 5.11 27.52 51.67
N ARG A 2 5.59 28.04 50.53
CA ARG A 2 6.59 29.05 50.15
C ARG A 2 8.04 28.69 50.50
N ASN A 3 8.72 28.04 49.56
CA ASN A 3 10.16 28.11 49.23
C ASN A 3 10.21 28.06 47.70
N LYS A 4 10.58 29.06 46.86
CA LYS A 4 11.64 30.09 46.78
C LYS A 4 13.05 29.57 46.48
N THR A 5 13.37 29.56 45.17
CA THR A 5 14.66 29.85 44.48
C THR A 5 14.29 29.87 42.97
N LEU A 6 14.28 30.95 42.16
CA LEU A 6 15.29 31.98 41.79
C LEU A 6 16.67 31.35 41.51
N VAL A 7 17.38 31.56 40.40
CA VAL A 7 17.30 32.34 39.15
C VAL A 7 18.45 31.83 38.25
N ALA A 8 18.37 31.94 36.92
CA ALA A 8 19.42 32.50 36.06
C ALA A 8 19.10 32.33 34.57
N PHE A 9 18.79 33.45 33.93
CA PHE A 9 18.89 33.70 32.49
C PHE A 9 20.37 33.74 32.06
N CYS A 10 20.69 33.23 30.87
CA CYS A 10 21.76 33.79 30.04
C CYS A 10 21.37 33.70 28.56
N LEU A 11 20.89 34.84 28.05
CA LEU A 11 20.88 35.20 26.64
C LEU A 11 22.33 35.50 26.22
N ILE A 12 22.78 34.96 25.08
CA ILE A 12 23.90 35.55 24.34
C ILE A 12 23.44 35.79 22.90
N ALA A 13 23.50 37.07 22.54
CA ALA A 13 23.14 37.64 21.27
C ALA A 13 24.24 37.46 20.22
N ALA A 14 23.81 37.68 18.98
CA ALA A 14 24.52 37.60 17.71
C ALA A 14 25.85 38.37 17.63
N MET A 15 26.73 37.91 16.72
CA MET A 15 27.51 38.82 15.90
C MET A 15 27.51 38.38 14.43
N ILE A 16 27.04 39.32 13.61
CA ILE A 16 27.09 39.36 12.15
C ILE A 16 28.50 39.82 11.77
N ASN A 17 29.16 39.15 10.83
CA ASN A 17 30.28 39.74 10.09
C ASN A 17 29.97 39.66 8.60
N LEU A 18 29.51 40.81 8.09
CA LEU A 18 29.59 41.21 6.70
C LEU A 18 30.96 41.89 6.52
N THR A 19 31.77 41.39 5.59
CA THR A 19 32.85 42.18 5.00
C THR A 19 32.78 42.05 3.49
N ALA A 20 32.41 43.15 2.85
CA ALA A 20 32.61 43.40 1.44
C ALA A 20 33.72 44.45 1.31
N CYS A 21 34.69 44.21 0.43
CA CYS A 21 35.48 45.25 -0.24
C CYS A 21 36.05 44.70 -1.57
N GLN A 22 35.48 45.22 -2.66
CA GLN A 22 36.07 45.44 -4.00
C GLN A 22 37.16 46.55 -3.90
N SER A 23 38.20 46.76 -4.72
CA SER A 23 38.53 46.41 -6.12
C SER A 23 40.04 46.65 -6.45
N GLN A 24 40.51 45.91 -7.47
CA GLN A 24 41.43 46.24 -8.59
C GLN A 24 42.94 46.56 -8.43
N LYS A 25 43.75 45.82 -9.20
CA LYS A 25 44.66 46.35 -10.25
C LYS A 25 44.83 45.36 -11.41
N GLN A 26 44.81 45.89 -12.65
CA GLN A 26 44.96 45.24 -13.96
C GLN A 26 46.38 44.61 -14.12
N THR A 27 46.66 43.65 -15.01
CA THR A 27 46.84 43.87 -16.47
C THR A 27 47.06 42.56 -17.28
N ASN A 28 46.44 42.52 -18.47
CA ASN A 28 46.75 41.83 -19.75
C ASN A 28 46.50 40.32 -20.04
N ASN A 29 45.47 40.13 -20.87
CA ASN A 29 45.38 39.37 -22.13
C ASN A 29 45.75 37.88 -22.18
N ARG A 30 44.71 37.04 -22.32
CA ARG A 30 44.46 36.23 -23.55
C ARG A 30 42.99 35.81 -23.61
N GLN A 31 42.38 36.02 -24.77
CA GLN A 31 41.01 35.59 -25.08
C GLN A 31 40.90 34.06 -24.96
N THR A 32 40.06 33.61 -24.05
CA THR A 32 39.39 32.32 -24.17
C THR A 32 37.90 32.62 -24.12
N ILE A 33 37.20 32.37 -25.22
CA ILE A 33 35.75 32.47 -25.29
C ILE A 33 35.19 31.36 -24.39
N GLU A 34 34.89 31.68 -23.14
CA GLU A 34 34.09 30.82 -22.29
C GLU A 34 32.68 30.78 -22.87
N LYS A 35 32.36 29.67 -23.56
CA LYS A 35 30.98 29.29 -23.82
C LYS A 35 30.28 29.26 -22.48
N SER A 36 29.48 30.30 -22.21
CA SER A 36 28.53 30.34 -21.11
C SER A 36 27.60 29.15 -21.27
N GLY A 37 27.93 28.05 -20.60
CA GLY A 37 27.05 26.90 -20.48
C GLY A 37 25.84 27.37 -19.69
N VAL A 38 24.76 27.68 -20.39
CA VAL A 38 23.43 27.79 -19.79
C VAL A 38 23.16 26.43 -19.17
N THR A 39 23.45 26.28 -17.89
CA THR A 39 22.98 25.14 -17.12
C THR A 39 21.47 25.31 -17.12
N GLN A 40 20.77 24.53 -17.95
CA GLN A 40 19.32 24.43 -17.87
C GLN A 40 19.00 24.08 -16.42
N LYS A 41 18.45 25.06 -15.68
CA LYS A 41 17.88 24.82 -14.35
C LYS A 41 16.84 23.73 -14.55
N GLN A 42 17.17 22.50 -14.15
CA GLN A 42 16.19 21.43 -14.10
C GLN A 42 15.01 21.96 -13.30
N THR A 43 13.84 22.01 -13.94
CA THR A 43 12.62 22.42 -13.26
C THR A 43 12.46 21.53 -12.03
N PRO A 44 12.21 22.09 -10.83
CA PRO A 44 12.04 21.29 -9.64
C PRO A 44 11.00 20.22 -9.90
N LYS A 45 11.35 18.95 -9.65
CA LYS A 45 10.42 17.83 -9.79
C LYS A 45 9.19 18.11 -8.91
N ARG A 46 8.00 17.96 -9.49
CA ARG A 46 6.71 18.17 -8.82
C ARG A 46 5.93 16.87 -8.75
N LEU A 47 5.13 16.71 -7.71
CA LEU A 47 4.16 15.63 -7.61
C LEU A 47 3.02 15.89 -8.61
N ILE A 48 2.76 14.92 -9.47
CA ILE A 48 1.66 14.92 -10.44
C ILE A 48 0.88 13.63 -10.24
N VAL A 49 -0.40 13.73 -9.87
CA VAL A 49 -1.22 12.57 -9.44
C VAL A 49 -1.20 11.41 -10.43
N LYS A 50 -1.32 11.71 -11.73
CA LYS A 50 -1.36 10.70 -12.79
C LYS A 50 -0.06 9.89 -12.93
N SER A 51 1.07 10.44 -12.51
CA SER A 51 2.37 9.77 -12.58
C SER A 51 2.81 9.14 -11.26
N MET A 52 2.06 9.36 -10.17
CA MET A 52 2.39 8.76 -8.88
C MET A 52 2.03 7.28 -8.86
N SER A 53 2.98 6.47 -8.42
CA SER A 53 2.74 5.10 -7.95
C SER A 53 1.82 5.08 -6.72
N ASP A 54 1.29 3.91 -6.36
CA ASP A 54 0.38 3.79 -5.22
C ASP A 54 1.11 3.97 -3.87
N THR A 55 2.41 3.66 -3.82
CA THR A 55 3.27 3.98 -2.66
C THR A 55 3.53 5.48 -2.54
N GLU A 56 3.72 6.20 -3.66
CA GLU A 56 3.82 7.66 -3.67
C GLU A 56 2.50 8.32 -3.26
N LYS A 57 1.36 7.87 -3.78
CA LYS A 57 0.04 8.36 -3.36
C LYS A 57 -0.20 8.17 -1.86
N SER A 58 0.07 6.96 -1.35
CA SER A 58 -0.09 6.65 0.07
C SER A 58 0.86 7.46 0.96
N SER A 59 2.10 7.67 0.50
CA SER A 59 3.08 8.54 1.17
C SER A 59 2.63 10.00 1.20
N ALA A 60 2.12 10.51 0.07
CA ALA A 60 1.58 11.86 -0.03
C ALA A 60 0.38 12.07 0.90
N ILE A 61 -0.58 11.14 0.90
CA ILE A 61 -1.73 11.15 1.83
C ILE A 61 -1.24 11.20 3.28
N SER A 62 -0.25 10.38 3.65
CA SER A 62 0.27 10.29 5.01
C SER A 62 0.99 11.56 5.47
N ILE A 63 1.83 12.14 4.60
CA ILE A 63 2.52 13.41 4.89
C ILE A 63 1.51 14.55 4.99
N TYR A 64 0.56 14.63 4.06
CA TYR A 64 -0.51 15.62 4.09
C TYR A 64 -1.33 15.51 5.37
N GLY A 65 -1.77 14.30 5.73
CA GLY A 65 -2.51 14.06 6.96
C GLY A 65 -1.73 14.50 8.20
N SER A 66 -0.42 14.20 8.25
CA SER A 66 0.45 14.64 9.34
C SER A 66 0.56 16.16 9.45
N MET A 67 0.66 16.86 8.32
CA MET A 67 0.83 18.32 8.29
C MET A 67 -0.49 19.04 8.57
N LYS A 68 -1.60 18.51 8.07
CA LYS A 68 -2.92 19.17 8.15
C LYS A 68 -3.65 18.87 9.45
N TYR A 69 -3.59 17.64 9.95
CA TYR A 69 -4.44 17.18 11.05
C TYR A 69 -3.69 16.81 12.34
N GLY A 70 -2.37 16.59 12.28
CA GLY A 70 -1.59 16.29 13.49
C GLY A 70 -1.90 14.93 14.12
N ASP A 71 -1.85 14.86 15.45
CA ASP A 71 -2.20 13.68 16.27
C ASP A 71 -1.66 12.34 15.74
N ALA A 72 -2.53 11.32 15.62
CA ALA A 72 -2.25 10.00 15.08
C ALA A 72 -1.50 10.05 13.75
N TRP A 73 -1.84 11.00 12.86
CA TRP A 73 -1.15 11.14 11.57
C TRP A 73 0.28 11.62 11.74
N LYS A 74 0.52 12.55 12.67
CA LYS A 74 1.86 13.04 13.01
C LYS A 74 2.71 11.94 13.64
N THR A 75 2.12 11.12 14.51
CA THR A 75 2.78 9.94 15.09
C THR A 75 3.15 8.94 13.98
N ALA A 76 2.19 8.54 13.13
CA ALA A 76 2.41 7.63 12.00
C ALA A 76 3.59 8.09 11.15
N TYR A 77 3.57 9.34 10.71
CA TYR A 77 4.58 9.87 9.82
C TYR A 77 5.95 10.00 10.53
N SER A 78 5.97 10.43 11.79
CA SER A 78 7.19 10.51 12.59
C SER A 78 7.88 9.15 12.72
N ASP A 79 7.12 8.11 13.01
CA ASP A 79 7.65 6.75 13.15
C ASP A 79 8.04 6.18 11.78
N ALA A 80 7.24 6.41 10.75
CA ALA A 80 7.52 5.95 9.40
C ALA A 80 8.81 6.57 8.86
N LYS A 81 9.18 7.79 9.26
CA LYS A 81 10.48 8.40 8.92
C LYS A 81 11.66 7.62 9.47
N LYS A 82 11.54 7.00 10.64
CA LYS A 82 12.60 6.19 11.26
C LYS A 82 12.59 4.75 10.74
N ASN A 83 11.40 4.23 10.49
CA ASN A 83 11.17 2.85 10.09
C ASN A 83 10.65 2.79 8.64
N ARG A 84 9.47 2.20 8.44
CA ARG A 84 8.72 2.07 7.18
C ARG A 84 7.32 2.65 7.33
N LEU A 85 6.72 3.09 6.23
CA LEU A 85 5.29 3.42 6.19
C LEU A 85 4.52 2.14 5.89
N SER A 86 3.63 1.73 6.78
CA SER A 86 2.77 0.56 6.59
C SER A 86 1.33 1.02 6.38
N ILE A 87 0.75 0.61 5.26
CA ILE A 87 -0.65 0.83 4.91
C ILE A 87 -1.38 -0.49 5.00
N SER A 88 -2.14 -0.71 6.08
CA SER A 88 -3.01 -1.88 6.19
C SER A 88 -4.35 -1.58 5.54
N VAL A 89 -4.89 -2.54 4.80
CA VAL A 89 -6.19 -2.43 4.15
C VAL A 89 -7.19 -3.19 4.99
N LYS A 90 -8.30 -2.56 5.37
CA LYS A 90 -9.35 -3.16 6.19
C LYS A 90 -10.68 -3.14 5.44
N ASN A 91 -11.48 -4.18 5.63
CA ASN A 91 -12.88 -4.16 5.18
C ASN A 91 -13.74 -3.31 6.11
N ARG A 92 -15.00 -3.10 5.71
CA ARG A 92 -15.92 -2.22 6.43
C ARG A 92 -16.63 -2.88 7.60
N THR A 93 -16.58 -4.20 7.72
CA THR A 93 -17.44 -4.93 8.66
C THR A 93 -17.07 -4.62 10.11
N GLY A 94 -15.77 -4.47 10.42
CA GLY A 94 -15.26 -4.01 11.72
C GLY A 94 -15.24 -2.49 11.93
N PHE A 95 -15.53 -1.72 10.89
CA PHE A 95 -15.32 -0.27 10.83
C PHE A 95 -16.59 0.47 10.43
N ASN A 96 -17.73 0.00 10.97
CA ASN A 96 -19.04 0.53 10.63
C ASN A 96 -19.21 2.04 10.88
N TRP A 97 -18.37 2.66 11.70
CA TRP A 97 -18.35 4.09 11.98
C TRP A 97 -17.74 4.92 10.84
N ILE A 98 -16.97 4.32 9.93
CA ILE A 98 -16.47 4.97 8.71
C ILE A 98 -17.56 4.93 7.63
N LYS A 99 -18.33 6.02 7.48
CA LYS A 99 -19.47 6.07 6.53
C LYS A 99 -19.15 6.68 5.17
N LYS A 100 -18.15 7.56 5.05
CA LYS A 100 -17.80 8.22 3.78
C LYS A 100 -16.75 7.42 3.00
N GLY A 101 -16.55 7.77 1.73
CA GLY A 101 -15.72 7.01 0.79
C GLY A 101 -16.45 5.82 0.16
N ARG A 102 -15.74 5.04 -0.65
CA ARG A 102 -16.16 3.75 -1.21
C ARG A 102 -15.01 2.74 -1.10
N GLY A 103 -15.33 1.45 -1.14
CA GLY A 103 -14.30 0.41 -1.03
C GLY A 103 -13.71 0.31 0.38
N TYR A 104 -12.41 0.03 0.43
CA TYR A 104 -11.67 -0.32 1.63
C TYR A 104 -11.30 0.88 2.51
N ILE A 105 -10.86 0.55 3.72
CA ILE A 105 -10.29 1.48 4.69
C ILE A 105 -8.80 1.25 4.75
N TYR A 106 -8.04 2.32 4.81
CA TYR A 106 -6.59 2.28 4.83
C TYR A 106 -6.10 2.81 6.17
N GLU A 107 -5.53 1.94 6.99
CA GLU A 107 -4.86 2.34 8.23
C GLU A 107 -3.41 2.71 7.95
N VAL A 108 -2.96 3.80 8.57
CA VAL A 108 -1.62 4.35 8.42
C VAL A 108 -0.84 4.21 9.72
N THR A 109 0.27 3.47 9.66
CA THR A 109 1.20 3.30 10.78
C THR A 109 2.65 3.39 10.33
N GLY A 110 3.53 3.84 11.23
CA GLY A 110 4.97 3.95 11.01
C GLY A 110 5.80 2.89 11.73
N ASN A 111 5.19 1.99 12.49
CA ASN A 111 5.89 0.97 13.29
C ASN A 111 5.26 -0.43 13.16
N GLY A 112 4.23 -0.58 12.33
CA GLY A 112 3.50 -1.85 12.15
C GLY A 112 2.51 -2.15 13.27
N GLN A 113 2.34 -1.23 14.22
CA GLN A 113 1.31 -1.30 15.26
C GLN A 113 0.19 -0.32 14.95
N GLU A 114 -1.01 -0.64 15.42
CA GLU A 114 -2.21 0.20 15.26
C GLU A 114 -1.96 1.65 15.71
N ASN A 115 -2.40 2.62 14.90
CA ASN A 115 -2.10 4.04 15.14
C ASN A 115 -3.32 4.98 14.96
N ASN A 116 -4.53 4.44 14.78
CA ASN A 116 -5.79 5.21 14.69
C ASN A 116 -5.89 6.24 13.53
N ALA A 117 -4.88 6.35 12.66
CA ALA A 117 -4.92 7.19 11.47
C ALA A 117 -5.50 6.37 10.32
N PHE A 118 -6.69 6.75 9.84
CA PHE A 118 -7.36 6.03 8.76
C PHE A 118 -7.75 6.95 7.62
N TYR A 119 -7.71 6.45 6.39
CA TYR A 119 -8.38 7.11 5.27
C TYR A 119 -9.24 6.15 4.46
N THR A 120 -10.18 6.71 3.72
CA THR A 120 -10.93 6.01 2.66
C THR A 120 -10.88 6.82 1.39
N MET A 121 -11.08 6.17 0.25
CA MET A 121 -11.09 6.85 -1.04
C MET A 121 -12.44 6.71 -1.74
N LYS A 122 -12.79 7.70 -2.57
CA LYS A 122 -13.83 7.58 -3.59
C LYS A 122 -13.29 8.25 -4.84
N SER A 123 -12.91 7.46 -5.84
CA SER A 123 -12.12 7.94 -6.98
C SER A 123 -10.85 8.62 -6.44
N GLU A 124 -10.54 9.86 -6.84
CA GLU A 124 -9.38 10.60 -6.36
C GLU A 124 -9.65 11.43 -5.09
N THR A 125 -10.82 11.28 -4.45
CA THR A 125 -11.16 11.97 -3.20
C THR A 125 -10.80 11.13 -1.98
N VAL A 126 -10.03 11.70 -1.06
CA VAL A 126 -9.55 11.07 0.18
C VAL A 126 -10.29 11.66 1.38
N TYR A 127 -10.87 10.81 2.21
CA TYR A 127 -11.51 11.19 3.46
C TYR A 127 -10.63 10.74 4.62
N PHE A 128 -10.29 11.66 5.52
CA PHE A 128 -9.35 11.44 6.61
C PHE A 128 -10.09 11.24 7.93
N TYR A 129 -9.56 10.35 8.76
CA TYR A 129 -10.11 10.02 10.07
C TYR A 129 -8.99 9.90 11.09
N ASN A 130 -9.33 10.20 12.34
CA ASN A 130 -8.53 9.86 13.52
C ASN A 130 -9.49 9.26 14.55
N GLN A 131 -9.24 8.03 14.98
CA GLN A 131 -10.19 7.26 15.78
C GLN A 131 -11.58 7.30 15.10
N LYS A 132 -12.67 7.50 15.85
CA LYS A 132 -14.05 7.56 15.32
C LYS A 132 -14.44 8.91 14.71
N LYS A 133 -13.50 9.84 14.50
CA LYS A 133 -13.78 11.20 14.01
C LYS A 133 -13.35 11.38 12.56
N ASN A 134 -14.23 11.94 11.73
CA ASN A 134 -13.85 12.44 10.41
C ASN A 134 -13.13 13.79 10.57
N LEU A 135 -11.94 13.91 10.00
CA LEU A 135 -11.10 15.11 10.09
C LEU A 135 -11.30 16.05 8.92
N GLY A 136 -11.61 15.51 7.74
CA GLY A 136 -11.76 16.29 6.53
C GLY A 136 -11.67 15.45 5.27
N VAL A 137 -11.66 16.16 4.14
CA VAL A 137 -11.64 15.60 2.80
C VAL A 137 -10.70 16.42 1.92
N ALA A 138 -9.96 15.76 1.04
CA ALA A 138 -9.15 16.40 0.01
C ALA A 138 -9.03 15.48 -1.20
N SER A 139 -8.95 16.04 -2.41
CA SER A 139 -8.55 15.30 -3.60
C SER A 139 -7.06 15.01 -3.61
N LEU A 140 -6.63 13.96 -4.33
CA LEU A 140 -5.21 13.68 -4.55
C LEU A 140 -4.49 14.87 -5.21
N SER A 141 -5.17 15.64 -6.05
CA SER A 141 -4.62 16.84 -6.69
C SER A 141 -4.40 17.96 -5.69
N GLU A 142 -5.34 18.22 -4.78
CA GLU A 142 -5.15 19.19 -3.68
C GLU A 142 -4.01 18.76 -2.74
N ILE A 143 -3.92 17.46 -2.44
CA ILE A 143 -2.82 16.90 -1.64
C ILE A 143 -1.48 17.14 -2.35
N ALA A 144 -1.37 16.80 -3.64
CA ALA A 144 -0.14 16.98 -4.41
C ALA A 144 0.27 18.45 -4.50
N SER A 145 -0.68 19.36 -4.78
CA SER A 145 -0.43 20.80 -4.82
C SER A 145 0.06 21.32 -3.47
N TYR A 146 -0.63 20.97 -2.38
CA TYR A 146 -0.22 21.37 -1.03
C TYR A 146 1.21 20.93 -0.70
N LEU A 147 1.56 19.68 -1.01
CA LEU A 147 2.91 19.16 -0.76
C LEU A 147 3.98 19.78 -1.66
N ASN A 148 3.64 20.11 -2.90
CA ASN A 148 4.52 20.86 -3.80
C ASN A 148 4.82 22.26 -3.23
N GLU A 149 3.79 22.97 -2.75
CA GLU A 149 3.92 24.31 -2.15
C GLU A 149 4.73 24.29 -0.86
N HIS A 150 4.68 23.19 -0.10
CA HIS A 150 5.43 23.02 1.15
C HIS A 150 6.77 22.29 0.97
N ASN A 151 7.27 22.18 -0.26
CA ASN A 151 8.56 21.57 -0.59
C ASN A 151 8.73 20.12 -0.09
N GLN A 152 7.64 19.33 -0.07
CA GLN A 152 7.63 17.96 0.45
C GLN A 152 7.84 16.87 -0.61
N VAL A 153 8.15 17.23 -1.86
CA VAL A 153 8.34 16.25 -2.95
C VAL A 153 9.36 15.18 -2.59
N LYS A 154 10.56 15.59 -2.13
CA LYS A 154 11.63 14.66 -1.71
C LYS A 154 11.22 13.81 -0.50
N SER A 155 10.39 14.35 0.39
CA SER A 155 9.87 13.61 1.54
C SER A 155 8.92 12.50 1.10
N VAL A 156 8.06 12.78 0.11
CA VAL A 156 7.16 11.78 -0.50
C VAL A 156 7.97 10.68 -1.17
N GLU A 157 8.94 11.03 -2.03
CA GLU A 157 9.78 10.06 -2.73
C GLU A 157 10.55 9.16 -1.75
N LYS A 158 11.17 9.76 -0.71
CA LYS A 158 11.91 9.02 0.30
C LYS A 158 11.01 8.11 1.16
N LEU A 159 9.76 8.51 1.40
CA LEU A 159 8.82 7.67 2.14
C LEU A 159 8.28 6.53 1.28
N ALA A 160 8.04 6.80 -0.01
CA ALA A 160 7.50 5.83 -0.97
C ALA A 160 8.42 4.61 -1.15
N THR A 161 9.74 4.80 -1.13
CA THR A 161 10.73 3.70 -1.27
C THR A 161 10.68 2.70 -0.11
N LYS A 162 10.08 3.08 1.02
CA LYS A 162 9.93 2.26 2.22
C LYS A 162 8.47 2.13 2.65
N THR A 163 7.56 2.30 1.71
CA THR A 163 6.12 2.10 1.94
C THR A 163 5.74 0.68 1.60
N THR A 164 5.05 0.00 2.51
CA THR A 164 4.44 -1.31 2.29
C THR A 164 2.92 -1.14 2.22
N LEU A 165 2.34 -1.55 1.10
CA LEU A 165 0.89 -1.60 0.91
C LEU A 165 0.36 -2.96 1.35
N ALA A 166 -0.90 -2.99 1.81
CA ALA A 166 -1.51 -4.18 2.43
C ALA A 166 -0.59 -4.78 3.50
N ALA A 167 0.00 -3.91 4.32
CA ALA A 167 0.87 -4.33 5.39
C ALA A 167 0.05 -5.06 6.47
N GLU A 168 0.62 -6.15 6.98
CA GLU A 168 0.15 -6.80 8.20
C GLU A 168 0.28 -5.81 9.35
N VAL A 169 -0.86 -5.42 9.91
CA VAL A 169 -0.94 -4.54 11.08
C VAL A 169 -1.89 -5.20 12.06
N THR A 170 -1.31 -5.62 13.17
CA THR A 170 -2.05 -6.23 14.28
C THR A 170 -2.97 -5.21 14.91
N SER A 171 -4.26 -5.54 14.95
CA SER A 171 -5.27 -4.78 15.67
C SER A 171 -6.13 -5.74 16.47
N ASP A 172 -6.03 -5.66 17.78
CA ASP A 172 -6.97 -6.31 18.70
C ASP A 172 -8.16 -5.38 19.03
N LYS A 173 -8.13 -4.13 18.57
CA LYS A 173 -9.07 -3.08 18.96
C LYS A 173 -10.24 -2.91 18.01
N TYR A 174 -10.02 -3.12 16.71
CA TYR A 174 -11.04 -2.91 15.68
C TYR A 174 -11.22 -4.16 14.83
N GLY A 175 -12.48 -4.56 14.63
CA GLY A 175 -12.83 -5.67 13.75
C GLY A 175 -12.71 -7.06 14.38
N VAL A 176 -12.38 -8.06 13.56
CA VAL A 176 -12.25 -9.45 13.98
C VAL A 176 -10.87 -9.66 14.58
N LYS A 177 -10.81 -10.24 15.77
CA LYS A 177 -9.53 -10.51 16.44
C LYS A 177 -8.66 -11.41 15.55
N GLY A 178 -7.39 -11.05 15.40
CA GLY A 178 -6.45 -11.76 14.52
C GLY A 178 -6.57 -11.42 13.03
N ASP A 179 -7.44 -10.49 12.62
CA ASP A 179 -7.47 -9.93 11.27
C ASP A 179 -6.43 -8.79 11.12
N ASP A 180 -5.29 -9.13 10.53
CA ASP A 180 -4.21 -8.18 10.27
C ASP A 180 -4.47 -7.34 9.00
N GLY A 181 -5.61 -7.53 8.35
CA GLY A 181 -6.09 -6.79 7.19
C GLY A 181 -6.13 -7.64 5.91
N LEU A 182 -6.60 -7.03 4.83
CA LEU A 182 -6.69 -7.69 3.53
C LEU A 182 -5.31 -7.96 2.96
N ALA A 183 -5.13 -9.17 2.44
CA ALA A 183 -3.92 -9.58 1.76
C ALA A 183 -4.00 -9.30 0.26
N LEU A 184 -2.86 -8.94 -0.33
CA LEU A 184 -2.75 -8.80 -1.78
C LEU A 184 -2.66 -10.16 -2.46
N VAL A 185 -3.55 -10.38 -3.43
CA VAL A 185 -3.43 -11.47 -4.38
C VAL A 185 -2.36 -11.11 -5.42
N PRO A 186 -1.48 -12.04 -5.84
CA PRO A 186 -0.51 -11.77 -6.90
C PRO A 186 -1.15 -11.25 -8.18
N THR A 187 -0.65 -10.13 -8.71
CA THR A 187 -1.20 -9.44 -9.90
C THR A 187 -1.32 -10.33 -11.13
N ARG A 188 -0.42 -11.31 -11.28
CA ARG A 188 -0.45 -12.32 -12.36
C ARG A 188 -1.74 -13.17 -12.37
N LEU A 189 -2.42 -13.30 -11.24
CA LEU A 189 -3.68 -14.05 -11.12
C LEU A 189 -4.91 -13.17 -11.42
N TRP A 190 -4.76 -11.85 -11.44
CA TRP A 190 -5.90 -10.94 -11.53
C TRP A 190 -6.66 -11.08 -12.84
N GLY A 191 -7.96 -10.89 -12.73
CA GLY A 191 -8.88 -10.79 -13.86
C GLY A 191 -10.03 -11.79 -13.77
N THR A 192 -10.79 -11.81 -14.86
CA THR A 192 -11.83 -12.79 -15.09
C THR A 192 -11.30 -13.89 -15.99
N TRP A 193 -11.54 -15.13 -15.57
CA TRP A 193 -11.11 -16.34 -16.25
C TRP A 193 -12.29 -17.28 -16.47
N TYR A 194 -12.19 -18.15 -17.48
CA TYR A 194 -13.25 -19.05 -17.91
C TYR A 194 -12.70 -20.43 -18.19
N ASN A 195 -13.38 -21.48 -17.73
CA ASN A 195 -13.09 -22.83 -18.21
C ASN A 195 -13.87 -23.14 -19.50
N TYR A 196 -13.60 -24.29 -20.13
CA TYR A 196 -14.22 -24.66 -21.40
C TYR A 196 -15.75 -24.84 -21.32
N LYS A 197 -16.28 -25.10 -20.11
CA LYS A 197 -17.72 -25.18 -19.81
C LYS A 197 -18.37 -23.81 -19.59
N GLY A 198 -17.59 -22.73 -19.64
CA GLY A 198 -18.07 -21.36 -19.40
C GLY A 198 -18.15 -20.96 -17.92
N LYS A 199 -17.69 -21.80 -16.98
CA LYS A 199 -17.60 -21.42 -15.56
C LYS A 199 -16.61 -20.28 -15.39
N LYS A 200 -17.04 -19.24 -14.68
CA LYS A 200 -16.26 -18.03 -14.39
C LYS A 200 -15.44 -18.20 -13.11
N LEU A 201 -14.20 -17.72 -13.12
CA LEU A 201 -13.35 -17.50 -11.96
C LEU A 201 -12.94 -16.03 -11.95
N VAL A 202 -13.26 -15.30 -10.88
CA VAL A 202 -12.91 -13.89 -10.75
C VAL A 202 -11.88 -13.74 -9.63
N ILE A 203 -10.75 -13.12 -9.96
CA ILE A 203 -9.68 -12.84 -9.01
C ILE A 203 -9.40 -11.33 -9.06
N THR A 204 -9.44 -10.68 -7.91
CA THR A 204 -9.15 -9.25 -7.73
C THR A 204 -7.91 -9.07 -6.86
N ASP A 205 -7.61 -7.83 -6.47
CA ASP A 205 -6.50 -7.50 -5.58
C ASP A 205 -6.62 -8.12 -4.19
N HIS A 206 -7.85 -8.34 -3.70
CA HIS A 206 -8.11 -8.88 -2.36
C HIS A 206 -9.12 -10.02 -2.33
N THR A 207 -9.56 -10.53 -3.50
CA THR A 207 -10.54 -11.63 -3.53
C THR A 207 -10.19 -12.73 -4.52
N VAL A 208 -10.44 -13.98 -4.14
CA VAL A 208 -10.41 -15.14 -5.05
C VAL A 208 -11.78 -15.79 -5.06
N ASN A 209 -12.42 -15.81 -6.24
CA ASN A 209 -13.74 -16.43 -6.45
C ASN A 209 -14.84 -15.97 -5.46
N GLY A 210 -14.78 -14.71 -5.03
CA GLY A 210 -15.73 -14.12 -4.09
C GLY A 210 -15.38 -14.31 -2.61
N GLU A 211 -14.28 -15.00 -2.30
CA GLU A 211 -13.69 -15.03 -0.97
C GLU A 211 -12.71 -13.88 -0.80
N GLU A 212 -12.85 -13.11 0.28
CA GLU A 212 -11.94 -12.03 0.67
C GLU A 212 -10.70 -12.63 1.34
N ILE A 213 -9.51 -12.26 0.88
CA ILE A 213 -8.26 -12.81 1.39
C ILE A 213 -7.72 -11.92 2.51
N HIS A 214 -7.46 -12.51 3.66
CA HIS A 214 -6.98 -11.85 4.86
C HIS A 214 -5.61 -12.37 5.29
N HIS A 215 -4.83 -11.46 5.89
CA HIS A 215 -3.71 -11.80 6.76
C HIS A 215 -4.28 -12.17 8.13
N ILE A 216 -4.05 -13.40 8.56
CA ILE A 216 -4.53 -13.90 9.86
C ILE A 216 -3.32 -14.13 10.77
N SER A 217 -3.32 -13.49 11.94
CA SER A 217 -2.19 -13.55 12.86
C SER A 217 -1.97 -14.94 13.45
N ASN A 218 -0.71 -15.29 13.72
CA ASN A 218 -0.33 -16.56 14.33
C ASN A 218 -0.63 -16.64 15.84
N SER A 219 -0.98 -15.52 16.50
CA SER A 219 -1.19 -15.40 17.95
C SER A 219 -2.63 -15.68 18.43
N GLY A 220 -3.55 -16.04 17.53
CA GLY A 220 -4.92 -16.47 17.83
C GLY A 220 -5.91 -15.30 18.08
N VAL A 221 -7.12 -15.26 17.52
CA VAL A 221 -7.95 -16.35 16.99
C VAL A 221 -8.86 -15.80 15.87
N ALA A 222 -8.66 -16.26 14.63
CA ALA A 222 -9.73 -16.35 13.63
C ALA A 222 -10.41 -17.72 13.77
N ALA A 223 -11.26 -17.88 14.79
CA ALA A 223 -12.13 -19.05 14.95
C ALA A 223 -13.59 -18.64 14.83
N GLU A 224 -14.28 -19.35 13.95
CA GLU A 224 -15.66 -19.83 14.02
C GLU A 224 -16.58 -19.04 14.97
N SER A 225 -17.32 -18.03 14.48
CA SER A 225 -18.60 -17.60 15.11
C SER A 225 -19.24 -16.32 14.55
N LEU A 226 -18.72 -15.69 13.49
CA LEU A 226 -19.31 -14.44 12.98
C LEU A 226 -19.69 -14.55 11.51
N ASP A 227 -20.92 -14.15 11.18
CA ASP A 227 -21.40 -13.96 9.80
C ASP A 227 -20.41 -13.16 8.93
N GLN A 228 -19.66 -12.27 9.57
CA GLN A 228 -18.60 -11.46 8.98
C GLN A 228 -17.49 -12.28 8.28
N THR A 229 -17.10 -13.45 8.80
CA THR A 229 -15.94 -14.21 8.29
C THR A 229 -16.33 -15.34 7.34
N LYS A 230 -17.63 -15.50 7.03
CA LYS A 230 -18.14 -16.61 6.20
C LYS A 230 -17.53 -16.69 4.80
N LYS A 231 -17.11 -15.56 4.24
CA LYS A 231 -16.47 -15.47 2.92
C LYS A 231 -15.01 -15.07 3.00
N TRP A 232 -14.35 -15.33 4.13
CA TRP A 232 -12.93 -15.03 4.28
C TRP A 232 -12.10 -16.28 4.02
N ALA A 233 -10.95 -16.05 3.41
CA ALA A 233 -9.90 -17.03 3.23
C ALA A 233 -8.56 -16.41 3.66
N ARG A 234 -7.59 -17.26 3.95
CA ARG A 234 -6.19 -16.89 4.07
C ARG A 234 -5.42 -17.46 2.89
N ALA A 235 -4.29 -16.84 2.56
CA ALA A 235 -3.46 -17.35 1.49
C ALA A 235 -1.97 -17.20 1.73
N ARG A 236 -1.19 -18.07 1.09
CA ARG A 236 0.27 -18.01 1.05
C ARG A 236 0.80 -18.45 -0.30
N ILE A 237 2.03 -18.05 -0.61
CA ILE A 237 2.71 -18.51 -1.83
C ILE A 237 3.60 -19.67 -1.45
N GLU A 238 3.52 -20.75 -2.22
CA GLU A 238 4.32 -21.96 -2.05
C GLU A 238 4.96 -22.35 -3.38
N ASN A 239 6.20 -22.84 -3.35
CA ASN A 239 6.82 -23.46 -4.51
C ASN A 239 6.72 -24.98 -4.35
N ILE A 240 5.92 -25.62 -5.20
CA ILE A 240 5.69 -27.07 -5.19
C ILE A 240 6.20 -27.59 -6.52
N ASN A 241 7.26 -28.41 -6.50
CA ASN A 241 7.87 -28.99 -7.70
C ASN A 241 8.22 -27.94 -8.78
N GLY A 242 8.74 -26.79 -8.37
CA GLY A 242 9.11 -25.69 -9.27
C GLY A 242 7.94 -24.82 -9.75
N LEU A 243 6.71 -25.08 -9.28
CA LEU A 243 5.53 -24.26 -9.55
C LEU A 243 5.20 -23.36 -8.37
N ASN A 244 5.20 -22.05 -8.60
CA ASN A 244 4.72 -21.08 -7.63
C ASN A 244 3.19 -21.09 -7.58
N CYS A 245 2.64 -21.69 -6.54
CA CYS A 245 1.21 -21.79 -6.27
C CYS A 245 0.80 -20.74 -5.23
N TYR A 246 -0.35 -20.12 -5.45
CA TYR A 246 -1.04 -19.34 -4.44
C TYR A 246 -2.03 -20.26 -3.75
N HIS A 247 -1.70 -20.71 -2.54
CA HIS A 247 -2.57 -21.55 -1.72
C HIS A 247 -3.61 -20.67 -1.05
N VAL A 248 -4.89 -20.86 -1.41
CA VAL A 248 -6.02 -20.20 -0.75
C VAL A 248 -6.75 -21.23 0.10
N GLN A 249 -6.97 -20.92 1.37
CA GLN A 249 -7.71 -21.75 2.31
C GLN A 249 -8.83 -20.92 2.94
N THR A 250 -10.08 -21.30 2.69
CA THR A 250 -11.25 -20.75 3.36
C THR A 250 -11.12 -20.94 4.87
N LEU A 251 -11.41 -19.91 5.66
CA LEU A 251 -11.22 -19.98 7.12
C LEU A 251 -12.16 -21.00 7.79
N ASN A 252 -13.34 -21.24 7.22
CA ASN A 252 -14.38 -22.11 7.80
C ASN A 252 -14.52 -23.48 7.10
N ALA A 253 -13.58 -23.85 6.23
CA ALA A 253 -13.62 -25.14 5.55
C ALA A 253 -12.78 -26.19 6.29
N GLN A 254 -13.33 -27.40 6.46
CA GLN A 254 -12.55 -28.58 6.81
C GLN A 254 -11.64 -29.00 5.65
N ASP A 255 -12.01 -28.64 4.41
CA ASP A 255 -11.23 -28.90 3.21
C ASP A 255 -10.02 -27.95 3.11
N PHE A 256 -8.89 -28.49 2.66
CA PHE A 256 -7.59 -27.81 2.76
C PHE A 256 -7.38 -26.67 1.75
N GLY A 257 -8.39 -26.35 0.94
CA GLY A 257 -8.40 -25.21 0.01
C GLY A 257 -7.96 -25.57 -1.42
N LEU A 258 -7.63 -24.55 -2.21
CA LEU A 258 -7.17 -24.69 -3.60
C LEU A 258 -5.84 -24.00 -3.83
N LEU A 259 -5.01 -24.61 -4.67
CA LEU A 259 -3.76 -24.04 -5.18
C LEU A 259 -4.02 -23.42 -6.55
N TYR A 260 -3.58 -22.17 -6.73
CA TYR A 260 -3.71 -21.44 -8.00
C TYR A 260 -2.34 -21.16 -8.59
N SER A 261 -2.09 -21.62 -9.81
CA SER A 261 -0.83 -21.39 -10.52
C SER A 261 -1.09 -20.75 -11.88
N VAL A 262 -0.22 -19.82 -12.28
CA VAL A 262 -0.25 -19.22 -13.61
C VAL A 262 0.70 -19.98 -14.51
N GLN A 263 0.16 -20.56 -15.58
CA GLN A 263 0.92 -21.31 -16.59
C GLN A 263 0.59 -20.83 -17.99
N LYS A 264 1.31 -21.35 -19.00
CA LYS A 264 1.13 -20.97 -20.40
C LYS A 264 1.01 -22.20 -21.29
N ASP A 265 0.20 -22.07 -22.33
CA ASP A 265 0.12 -23.02 -23.45
C ASP A 265 0.04 -22.24 -24.75
N ASN A 266 0.92 -22.53 -25.71
CA ASN A 266 1.05 -21.80 -26.98
C ASN A 266 0.98 -20.27 -26.84
N GLY A 267 1.65 -19.73 -25.81
CA GLY A 267 1.68 -18.29 -25.51
C GLY A 267 0.46 -17.74 -24.75
N ASN A 268 -0.66 -18.48 -24.68
CA ASN A 268 -1.84 -18.10 -23.92
C ASN A 268 -1.64 -18.39 -22.43
N THR A 269 -2.00 -17.43 -21.58
CA THR A 269 -1.91 -17.59 -20.12
C THR A 269 -3.17 -18.22 -19.56
N ALA A 270 -2.99 -19.19 -18.65
CA ALA A 270 -4.06 -19.86 -17.94
C ALA A 270 -3.82 -19.85 -16.42
N VAL A 271 -4.91 -19.85 -15.66
CA VAL A 271 -4.91 -20.17 -14.24
C VAL A 271 -5.27 -21.64 -14.09
N VAL A 272 -4.33 -22.42 -13.59
CA VAL A 272 -4.49 -23.85 -13.29
C VAL A 272 -4.73 -23.99 -11.80
N THR A 273 -5.73 -24.80 -11.46
CA THR A 273 -6.14 -25.03 -10.07
C THR A 273 -5.89 -26.47 -9.67
N TYR A 274 -5.43 -26.68 -8.44
CA TYR A 274 -5.15 -28.00 -7.88
C TYR A 274 -5.76 -28.14 -6.49
N SER A 275 -6.10 -29.38 -6.13
CA SER A 275 -6.48 -29.75 -4.79
C SER A 275 -5.26 -29.65 -3.88
N VAL A 276 -5.40 -29.01 -2.72
CA VAL A 276 -4.32 -28.97 -1.72
C VAL A 276 -4.04 -30.39 -1.18
N ASP A 277 -5.08 -31.19 -1.00
CA ASP A 277 -4.98 -32.55 -0.41
C ASP A 277 -4.20 -33.55 -1.24
N THR A 278 -4.44 -33.54 -2.55
CA THR A 278 -3.97 -34.59 -3.45
C THR A 278 -2.93 -34.09 -4.44
N GLY A 279 -2.72 -32.78 -4.52
CA GLY A 279 -1.94 -32.15 -5.61
C GLY A 279 -2.59 -32.30 -6.99
N HIS A 280 -3.77 -32.94 -7.08
CA HIS A 280 -4.39 -33.25 -8.36
C HIS A 280 -4.93 -32.01 -9.05
N TYR A 281 -4.79 -32.00 -10.37
CA TYR A 281 -5.42 -31.03 -11.24
C TYR A 281 -6.94 -31.03 -11.04
N THR A 282 -7.53 -29.85 -10.88
CA THR A 282 -8.98 -29.68 -10.72
C THR A 282 -9.61 -28.96 -11.90
N ALA A 283 -9.03 -27.85 -12.35
CA ALA A 283 -9.52 -27.10 -13.50
C ALA A 283 -8.48 -26.14 -14.08
N THR A 284 -8.65 -25.80 -15.36
CA THR A 284 -7.95 -24.72 -16.07
C THR A 284 -8.92 -23.62 -16.44
N TYR A 285 -8.51 -22.37 -16.24
CA TYR A 285 -9.26 -21.18 -16.61
C TYR A 285 -8.44 -20.24 -17.50
N TRP A 286 -9.08 -19.68 -18.53
CA TRP A 286 -8.49 -18.86 -19.59
C TRP A 286 -9.12 -17.49 -19.66
N LYS A 287 -8.49 -16.52 -20.34
CA LYS A 287 -9.02 -15.16 -20.46
C LYS A 287 -10.36 -15.05 -21.20
N SER A 288 -10.74 -16.05 -22.01
CA SER A 288 -12.05 -16.09 -22.66
C SER A 288 -12.56 -17.53 -22.84
N THR A 289 -13.86 -17.68 -23.00
CA THR A 289 -14.50 -18.98 -23.32
C THR A 289 -14.06 -19.53 -24.68
N LYS A 290 -13.72 -18.65 -25.65
CA LYS A 290 -13.18 -19.04 -26.95
C LYS A 290 -11.83 -19.76 -26.79
N ILE A 291 -10.88 -19.10 -26.13
CA ILE A 291 -9.55 -19.68 -25.84
C ILE A 291 -9.71 -20.98 -25.02
N ALA A 292 -10.61 -20.99 -24.04
CA ALA A 292 -10.84 -22.18 -23.23
C ALA A 292 -11.32 -23.40 -24.04
N LYS A 293 -12.08 -23.19 -25.12
CA LYS A 293 -12.53 -24.26 -26.03
C LYS A 293 -11.42 -24.72 -26.96
N GLU A 294 -10.62 -23.79 -27.48
CA GLU A 294 -9.46 -24.06 -28.34
C GLU A 294 -8.41 -24.91 -27.60
N HIS A 295 -8.21 -24.61 -26.32
CA HIS A 295 -7.22 -25.25 -25.45
C HIS A 295 -7.82 -26.30 -24.49
N ARG A 296 -8.96 -26.92 -24.85
CA ARG A 296 -9.67 -27.85 -23.96
C ARG A 296 -8.85 -29.08 -23.53
N ASN A 297 -7.87 -29.45 -24.36
CA ASN A 297 -6.99 -30.60 -24.18
C ASN A 297 -5.57 -30.18 -23.78
N ALA A 298 -5.36 -28.92 -23.38
CA ALA A 298 -4.05 -28.45 -22.96
C ALA A 298 -3.58 -29.20 -21.71
N GLU A 299 -2.32 -29.64 -21.73
CA GLU A 299 -1.67 -30.31 -20.62
C GLU A 299 -0.76 -29.33 -19.88
N PHE A 300 -0.83 -29.37 -18.54
CA PHE A 300 -0.06 -28.50 -17.67
C PHE A 300 0.76 -29.34 -16.70
N LYS A 301 1.80 -28.73 -16.13
CA LYS A 301 2.62 -29.39 -15.12
C LYS A 301 1.75 -29.85 -13.95
N THR A 302 2.00 -31.04 -13.45
CA THR A 302 1.37 -31.60 -12.25
C THR A 302 2.10 -31.17 -10.98
N LEU A 303 1.45 -31.31 -9.83
CA LEU A 303 2.09 -31.12 -8.52
C LEU A 303 2.63 -32.42 -7.93
N ASN A 304 2.33 -33.56 -8.56
CA ASN A 304 2.80 -34.90 -8.20
C ASN A 304 3.86 -35.37 -9.18
#